data_AF-A0A2V9LAR2-F1
#
_entry.id   AF-A0A2V9LAR2-F1
#
_cell.length_a   1.000
_cell.length_b   1.000
_cell.length_c   1.000
_cell.angle_alpha   90.00
_cell.angle_beta   90.00
_cell.angle_gamma   90.00
#
_symmetry.space_group_name_H-M   'P 1'
#
loop_
_entity.id
_entity.type
_entity.pdbx_description
1 polymer ?
#
loop_
_entity_poly.entity_id
_entity_poly.type
_entity_poly.pdbx_seq_one_letter_code
_entity_poly.pdbx_strand_id
1 'polypeptide(L)'
;MYEQAIEESRFLQPAPGLATRRVAALRRAYAGAGPRGYWQTQLGFLRADQKTKYVSPSTLAVAYTNLGDRDAAFQCLDRAVEERDDVVHWIKVNPAFDPLRSDPRFAAILRRMNLSP
;
A
#
# COMPACT_ATOMS: atom_id res chain seq x y z
N MET A 1 -34.87 -18.65 -2.67
CA MET A 1 -33.61 -19.16 -2.08
C MET A 1 -32.42 -18.24 -2.36
N TYR A 2 -32.57 -16.94 -2.12
CA TYR A 2 -31.46 -15.96 -2.15
C TYR A 2 -31.42 -15.09 -0.87
N GLU A 3 -32.46 -15.12 -0.05
CA GLU A 3 -32.53 -14.37 1.21
C GLU A 3 -31.83 -15.08 2.38
N GLN A 4 -31.72 -16.41 2.37
CA GLN A 4 -31.04 -17.17 3.43
C GLN A 4 -29.50 -17.06 3.38
N ALA A 5 -28.91 -16.77 2.20
CA ALA A 5 -27.47 -16.66 2.05
C ALA A 5 -26.90 -15.33 2.58
N ILE A 6 -27.73 -14.28 2.65
CA ILE A 6 -27.32 -12.96 3.17
C ILE A 6 -27.35 -12.96 4.71
N GLU A 7 -28.20 -13.77 5.32
CA GLU A 7 -28.28 -13.91 6.78
C GLU A 7 -27.10 -14.69 7.36
N GLU A 8 -26.62 -15.74 6.68
CA GLU A 8 -25.44 -16.52 7.08
C GLU A 8 -24.13 -15.72 6.99
N SER A 9 -24.07 -14.73 6.10
CA SER A 9 -22.88 -13.88 5.92
C SER A 9 -22.62 -12.97 7.13
N ARG A 10 -23.59 -12.77 8.02
CA ARG A 10 -23.40 -11.98 9.25
C ARG A 10 -22.57 -12.70 10.32
N PHE A 11 -22.37 -14.02 10.18
CA PHE A 11 -21.66 -14.85 11.16
C PHE A 11 -20.22 -15.21 10.80
N LEU A 12 -19.75 -14.95 9.57
CA LEU A 12 -18.32 -15.02 9.28
C LEU A 12 -17.62 -13.70 9.66
N GLN A 13 -17.56 -13.44 10.96
CA GLN A 13 -16.52 -12.53 11.46
C GLN A 13 -15.17 -13.16 11.11
N PRO A 14 -14.20 -12.42 10.53
CA PRO A 14 -12.85 -12.94 10.41
C PRO A 14 -12.34 -13.28 11.82
N ALA A 15 -11.73 -14.46 11.97
CA ALA A 15 -11.27 -15.00 13.25
C ALA A 15 -10.60 -13.91 14.12
N PRO A 16 -11.00 -13.74 15.40
CA PRO A 16 -10.60 -12.60 16.19
C PRO A 16 -9.14 -12.73 16.60
N GLY A 17 -8.31 -11.88 16.02
CA GLY A 17 -6.87 -11.84 16.27
C GLY A 17 -6.28 -10.54 15.72
N LEU A 18 -4.99 -10.56 15.37
CA LEU A 18 -4.24 -9.37 14.96
C LEU A 18 -4.87 -8.58 13.79
N ALA A 19 -5.59 -9.23 12.87
CA ALA A 19 -6.27 -8.59 11.75
C ALA A 19 -7.37 -7.62 12.22
N THR A 20 -8.22 -8.05 13.16
CA THR A 20 -9.30 -7.22 13.73
C THR A 20 -8.75 -6.00 14.47
N ARG A 21 -7.62 -6.17 15.18
CA ARG A 21 -6.94 -5.05 15.87
C ARG A 21 -6.35 -4.03 14.89
N ARG A 22 -5.71 -4.48 13.81
CA ARG A 22 -5.17 -3.58 12.76
C ARG A 22 -6.29 -2.82 12.05
N VAL A 23 -7.38 -3.48 11.67
CA VAL A 23 -8.54 -2.82 11.04
C VAL A 23 -9.14 -1.76 11.97
N ALA A 24 -9.34 -2.08 13.26
CA ALA A 24 -9.85 -1.12 14.24
C ALA A 24 -8.92 0.09 14.41
N ALA A 25 -7.60 -0.12 14.42
CA ALA A 25 -6.63 0.96 14.49
C ALA A 25 -6.66 1.86 13.24
N LEU A 26 -6.73 1.28 12.04
CA LEU A 26 -6.83 2.04 10.79
C LEU A 26 -8.11 2.88 10.75
N ARG A 27 -9.25 2.32 11.16
CA ARG A 27 -10.53 3.04 11.24
C ARG A 27 -10.46 4.21 12.21
N ARG A 28 -9.88 4.02 13.41
CA ARG A 28 -9.68 5.10 14.38
C ARG A 28 -8.76 6.19 13.84
N ALA A 29 -7.66 5.81 13.20
CA ALA A 29 -6.71 6.76 12.64
C ALA A 29 -7.33 7.59 11.50
N TYR A 30 -8.15 6.96 10.65
CA TYR A 30 -8.92 7.66 9.63
C TYR A 30 -9.93 8.63 10.24
N ALA A 31 -10.67 8.19 11.27
CA ALA A 31 -11.64 9.06 11.95
C ALA A 31 -10.98 10.29 12.62
N GLY A 32 -9.76 10.14 13.13
CA GLY A 32 -9.05 11.22 13.83
C GLY A 32 -8.28 12.19 12.94
N ALA A 33 -7.65 11.71 11.86
CA ALA A 33 -6.74 12.51 11.02
C ALA A 33 -6.94 12.28 9.51
N GLY A 34 -8.10 11.73 9.12
CA GLY A 34 -8.47 11.49 7.74
C GLY A 34 -7.54 10.53 7.00
N PRO A 35 -7.43 10.66 5.66
CA PRO A 35 -6.58 9.81 4.83
C PRO A 35 -5.11 9.77 5.30
N ARG A 36 -4.57 10.91 5.77
CA ARG A 36 -3.18 10.97 6.27
C ARG A 36 -2.99 10.07 7.50
N GLY A 37 -3.92 10.11 8.46
CA GLY A 37 -3.87 9.26 9.65
C GLY A 37 -3.91 7.76 9.32
N TYR A 38 -4.74 7.38 8.34
CA TYR A 38 -4.80 6.01 7.82
C TYR A 38 -3.44 5.55 7.29
N TRP A 39 -2.82 6.32 6.39
CA TRP A 39 -1.55 5.95 5.77
C TRP A 39 -0.37 5.97 6.74
N GLN A 40 -0.37 6.87 7.72
CA GLN A 40 0.65 6.88 8.79
C GLN A 40 0.57 5.60 9.61
N THR A 41 -0.64 5.19 9.99
CA THR A 41 -0.87 3.97 10.76
C THR A 41 -0.53 2.72 9.95
N GLN A 42 -0.94 2.69 8.67
CA GLN A 42 -0.62 1.59 7.77
C GLN A 42 0.89 1.45 7.56
N LEU A 43 1.61 2.55 7.33
CA LEU A 43 3.07 2.54 7.23
C LEU A 43 3.71 2.02 8.52
N GLY A 44 3.20 2.43 9.69
CA GLY A 44 3.65 1.90 10.97
C GLY A 44 3.53 0.38 11.06
N PHE A 45 2.42 -0.19 10.60
CA PHE A 45 2.26 -1.63 10.57
C PHE A 45 3.16 -2.33 9.57
N LEU A 46 3.33 -1.76 8.37
CA LEU A 46 4.23 -2.31 7.34
C LEU A 46 5.68 -2.33 7.84
N ARG A 47 6.14 -1.28 8.53
CA ARG A 47 7.48 -1.24 9.13
C ARG A 47 7.64 -2.19 10.31
N ALA A 48 6.58 -2.44 11.08
CA ALA A 48 6.60 -3.46 12.12
C ALA A 48 6.68 -4.87 11.51
N ASP A 49 5.91 -5.13 10.46
CA ASP A 49 5.93 -6.37 9.70
C ASP A 49 7.31 -6.62 9.08
N GLN A 50 8.00 -5.59 8.55
CA GLN A 50 9.36 -5.72 8.00
C GLN A 50 10.39 -6.28 8.97
N LYS A 51 10.17 -6.15 10.29
CA LYS A 51 11.09 -6.69 11.30
C LYS A 51 10.95 -8.20 11.48
N THR A 52 9.84 -8.79 11.04
CA THR A 52 9.51 -10.19 11.31
C THR A 52 9.23 -10.99 10.04
N LYS A 53 8.90 -10.33 8.93
CA LYS A 53 8.62 -10.95 7.64
C LYS A 53 8.97 -10.01 6.49
N TYR A 54 9.08 -10.59 5.30
CA TYR A 54 9.21 -9.80 4.08
C TYR A 54 7.95 -8.92 3.88
N VAL A 55 8.19 -7.66 3.53
CA VAL A 55 7.16 -6.72 3.08
C VAL A 55 7.65 -6.14 1.77
N SER A 56 6.81 -6.28 0.75
CA SER A 56 7.05 -5.78 -0.59
C SER A 56 7.44 -4.28 -0.55
N PRO A 57 8.58 -3.90 -1.16
CA PRO A 57 8.99 -2.50 -1.28
C PRO A 57 7.93 -1.63 -1.96
N SER A 58 7.22 -2.15 -2.95
CA SER A 58 6.17 -1.38 -3.62
C SER A 58 4.97 -1.06 -2.72
N THR A 59 4.64 -1.94 -1.76
CA THR A 59 3.61 -1.69 -0.75
C THR A 59 4.00 -0.52 0.16
N LEU A 60 5.28 -0.41 0.51
CA LEU A 60 5.80 0.75 1.23
C LEU A 60 5.77 2.01 0.37
N ALA A 61 6.15 1.91 -0.92
CA ALA A 61 6.12 3.04 -1.84
C ALA A 61 4.73 3.66 -1.94
N VAL A 62 3.68 2.85 -2.00
CA VAL A 62 2.28 3.33 -1.98
C VAL A 62 1.99 4.12 -0.71
N ALA A 63 2.38 3.62 0.46
CA ALA A 63 2.14 4.31 1.73
C ALA A 63 2.90 5.64 1.79
N TYR A 64 4.18 5.67 1.40
CA TYR A 64 4.98 6.89 1.35
C TYR A 64 4.44 7.92 0.35
N THR A 65 3.99 7.46 -0.82
CA THR A 65 3.38 8.34 -1.84
C THR A 65 2.14 9.03 -1.30
N ASN A 66 1.24 8.28 -0.65
CA ASN A 66 0.02 8.84 -0.05
C ASN A 66 0.31 9.77 1.14
N LEU A 67 1.48 9.65 1.77
CA LEU A 67 1.94 10.57 2.83
C LEU A 67 2.64 11.82 2.30
N GLY A 68 2.91 11.88 0.99
CA GLY A 68 3.64 12.95 0.33
C GLY A 68 5.15 12.84 0.46
N ASP A 69 5.67 11.74 1.03
CA ASP A 69 7.11 11.49 1.16
C ASP A 69 7.63 10.87 -0.12
N ARG A 70 7.87 11.74 -1.12
CA ARG A 70 8.30 11.31 -2.46
C ARG A 70 9.67 10.63 -2.43
N ASP A 71 10.58 11.11 -1.60
CA ASP A 71 11.95 10.58 -1.56
C ASP A 71 11.97 9.15 -1.03
N ALA A 72 11.26 8.87 0.07
CA ALA A 72 11.11 7.51 0.57
C ALA A 72 10.32 6.62 -0.41
N ALA A 73 9.31 7.17 -1.09
CA ALA A 73 8.58 6.44 -2.12
C ALA A 73 9.49 6.00 -3.27
N PHE A 74 10.33 6.89 -3.79
CA PHE A 74 11.26 6.56 -4.88
C PHE A 74 12.32 5.55 -4.45
N GLN A 75 12.89 5.66 -3.24
CA GLN A 75 13.81 4.65 -2.72
C GLN A 75 13.15 3.26 -2.66
N CYS A 76 11.89 3.19 -2.24
CA CYS A 76 11.13 1.94 -2.23
C CYS A 76 10.85 1.41 -3.65
N LEU A 77 10.54 2.29 -4.61
CA LEU A 77 10.32 1.91 -6.01
C LEU A 77 11.59 1.42 -6.68
N ASP A 78 12.74 2.05 -6.44
CA ASP A 78 14.04 1.60 -6.97
C ASP A 78 14.33 0.17 -6.50
N ARG A 79 14.13 -0.09 -5.20
CA ARG A 79 14.24 -1.42 -4.62
C ARG A 79 13.22 -2.41 -5.19
N ALA A 80 11.98 -1.98 -5.41
CA ALA A 80 10.94 -2.80 -6.02
C ALA A 80 11.36 -3.27 -7.44
N VAL A 81 11.96 -2.38 -8.23
CA VAL A 81 12.48 -2.70 -9.57
C VAL A 81 13.63 -3.71 -9.51
N GLU A 82 14.56 -3.52 -8.57
CA GLU A 82 15.69 -4.43 -8.37
C GLU A 82 15.24 -5.83 -7.93
N GLU A 83 14.26 -5.89 -7.03
CA GLU A 83 13.67 -7.15 -6.53
C GLU A 83 12.65 -7.78 -7.50
N ARG A 84 12.30 -7.10 -8.60
CA ARG A 84 11.25 -7.51 -9.55
C ARG A 84 9.88 -7.74 -8.86
N ASP A 85 9.55 -6.87 -7.92
CA ASP A 85 8.31 -6.87 -7.14
C ASP A 85 7.05 -6.78 -8.04
N ASP A 86 5.97 -7.48 -7.66
CA ASP A 86 4.75 -7.60 -8.46
C ASP A 86 4.12 -6.27 -8.91
N VAL A 87 4.13 -5.23 -8.07
CA VAL A 87 3.49 -3.93 -8.39
C VAL A 87 4.23 -3.16 -9.48
N VAL A 88 5.50 -3.49 -9.72
CA VAL A 88 6.31 -2.94 -10.81
C VAL A 88 5.62 -3.19 -12.16
N HIS A 89 4.93 -4.32 -12.32
CA HIS A 89 4.18 -4.64 -13.55
C HIS A 89 3.04 -3.65 -13.85
N TRP A 90 2.44 -3.05 -12.83
CA TRP A 90 1.28 -2.16 -12.97
C TRP A 90 1.60 -0.70 -12.63
N ILE A 91 2.89 -0.36 -12.44
CA ILE A 91 3.32 0.95 -11.95
C ILE A 91 2.79 2.11 -12.82
N LYS A 92 2.67 1.91 -14.14
CA LYS A 92 2.15 2.92 -15.08
C LYS A 92 0.68 3.27 -14.85
N VAL A 93 -0.12 2.29 -14.43
CA VAL A 93 -1.59 2.42 -14.34
C VAL A 93 -2.12 2.45 -12.92
N ASN A 94 -1.28 2.15 -11.92
CA ASN A 94 -1.67 2.19 -10.53
C ASN A 94 -1.91 3.65 -10.07
N PRO A 95 -3.15 4.01 -9.66
CA PRO A 95 -3.48 5.38 -9.25
C PRO A 95 -2.70 5.88 -8.04
N ALA A 96 -2.18 4.97 -7.20
CA ALA A 96 -1.39 5.34 -6.04
C ALA A 96 -0.13 6.13 -6.40
N PHE A 97 0.37 6.00 -7.63
CA PHE A 97 1.56 6.70 -8.11
C PHE A 97 1.26 7.93 -8.96
N ASP A 98 0.00 8.32 -9.14
CA ASP A 98 -0.39 9.56 -9.81
C ASP A 98 0.42 10.77 -9.30
N PRO A 99 0.64 10.95 -7.97
CA PRO A 99 1.41 12.08 -7.45
C PRO A 99 2.91 12.05 -7.78
N LEU A 100 3.43 10.93 -8.29
CA LEU A 100 4.83 10.75 -8.67
C LEU A 100 5.05 10.87 -10.18
N ARG A 101 4.02 10.73 -11.01
CA ARG A 101 4.16 10.69 -12.48
C ARG A 101 4.77 11.98 -13.08
N SER A 102 4.59 13.12 -12.42
CA SER A 102 5.19 14.39 -12.84
C SER A 102 6.67 14.54 -12.46
N ASP A 103 7.20 13.67 -11.58
CA ASP A 103 8.59 13.72 -11.14
C ASP A 103 9.50 13.00 -12.15
N PRO A 104 10.61 13.62 -12.61
CA PRO A 104 11.52 13.03 -13.59
C PRO A 104 12.06 11.65 -13.20
N ARG A 105 12.17 11.36 -11.90
CA ARG A 105 12.62 10.05 -11.38
C ARG A 105 11.67 8.93 -11.76
N PHE A 106 10.38 9.21 -11.90
CA PHE A 106 9.39 8.21 -12.32
C PHE A 106 9.66 7.74 -13.75
N ALA A 107 9.93 8.68 -14.68
CA ALA A 107 10.32 8.33 -16.04
C ALA A 107 11.64 7.56 -16.10
N ALA A 108 12.59 7.84 -15.20
CA ALA A 108 13.85 7.08 -15.12
C ALA A 108 13.61 5.62 -14.68
N ILE A 109 12.72 5.39 -13.72
CA ILE A 109 12.29 4.05 -13.30
C ILE A 109 11.66 3.29 -14.47
N LEU A 110 10.73 3.91 -15.21
CA LEU A 110 10.10 3.27 -16.37
C LEU A 110 11.13 2.83 -17.43
N ARG A 111 12.12 3.67 -17.72
CA ARG A 111 13.21 3.32 -18.65
C ARG A 111 14.04 2.13 -18.18
N ARG A 112 14.36 2.04 -16.88
CA ARG A 112 15.08 0.88 -16.30
C ARG A 112 14.29 -0.42 -16.44
N MET A 113 12.96 -0.31 -16.49
CA MET A 113 12.05 -1.43 -16.69
C MET A 113 11.74 -1.73 -18.16
N ASN A 114 12.39 -1.04 -19.11
CA ASN A 114 12.10 -1.09 -20.54
C ASN A 114 10.64 -0.75 -20.89
N LEU A 115 9.99 0.10 -20.09
CA LEU A 115 8.67 0.64 -20.39
C LEU A 115 8.80 2.03 -21.00
N SER A 116 7.96 2.34 -22.00
CA SER A 116 7.86 3.69 -22.53
C SER A 116 7.43 4.66 -21.42
N PRO A 117 8.08 5.83 -21.26
CA PRO A 117 7.66 6.87 -20.33
C PRO A 117 6.21 7.31 -20.53
#